data_AF-A0A9D9YI58-F1
#
_entry.id   AF-A0A9D9YI58-F1
#
_cell.length_a   1.000
_cell.length_b   1.000
_cell.length_c   1.000
_cell.angle_alpha   90.00
_cell.angle_beta   90.00
_cell.angle_gamma   90.00
#
_symmetry.space_group_name_H-M   'P 1'
#
loop_
_entity.id
_entity.type
_entity.pdbx_description
1 polymer ?
#
loop_
_entity_poly.entity_id
_entity_poly.type
_entity_poly.pdbx_seq_one_letter_code
_entity_poly.pdbx_strand_id
1 'polypeptide(L)'
;MKLNYKKGFTLIELLVVIAIIGILASIVLTSLTSAKNKANRTAAMANLRGVMPELIMCADGGGYGYTAGAPTGGTTYVCQAAATGNALPANYIGPVWPSLGNTGWAYGTPVVTPAGTLSAATSYVYTATKTGEATITCTFPTGTCS
;
A
#
# COMPACT_ATOMS: atom_id res chain seq x y z
N MET A 1 67.02 15.65 -22.02
CA MET A 1 65.83 16.09 -21.25
C MET A 1 64.60 15.51 -21.95
N LYS A 2 63.90 14.53 -21.36
CA LYS A 2 62.73 13.89 -21.98
C LYS A 2 61.53 14.85 -21.87
N LEU A 3 61.04 15.37 -23.00
CA LEU A 3 59.84 16.21 -23.07
C LEU A 3 58.60 15.34 -22.87
N ASN A 4 57.92 15.54 -21.74
CA ASN A 4 56.75 14.77 -21.35
C ASN A 4 55.49 15.43 -21.94
N TYR A 5 55.05 14.97 -23.11
CA TYR A 5 53.81 15.46 -23.75
C TYR A 5 52.61 15.05 -22.89
N LYS A 6 52.01 16.00 -22.15
CA LYS A 6 50.72 15.78 -21.49
C LYS A 6 49.64 15.71 -22.57
N LYS A 7 49.02 14.53 -22.74
CA LYS A 7 47.83 14.37 -23.58
C LYS A 7 46.69 15.17 -22.97
N GLY A 8 46.20 16.18 -23.69
CA GLY A 8 44.98 16.91 -23.35
C GLY A 8 43.74 16.09 -23.73
N PHE A 9 42.68 16.20 -22.94
CA PHE A 9 41.39 15.60 -23.25
C PHE A 9 40.69 16.43 -24.32
N THR A 10 40.18 15.80 -25.37
CA THR A 10 39.48 16.52 -26.44
C THR A 10 38.01 16.78 -26.05
N LEU A 11 37.44 17.88 -26.54
CA LEU A 11 36.03 18.19 -26.31
C LEU A 11 35.10 17.11 -26.88
N ILE A 12 35.50 16.47 -27.97
CA ILE A 12 34.72 15.40 -28.61
C ILE A 12 34.71 14.11 -27.77
N GLU A 13 35.82 13.78 -27.10
CA GLU A 13 35.89 12.66 -26.15
C GLU A 13 34.95 12.88 -24.97
N LEU A 14 34.78 14.11 -24.50
CA LEU A 14 33.83 14.42 -23.43
C LEU A 14 32.38 14.34 -23.93
N LEU A 15 32.13 14.88 -25.13
CA LEU A 15 30.80 14.93 -25.73
C LEU A 15 30.22 13.52 -25.98
N VAL A 16 31.03 12.59 -26.51
CA VAL A 16 30.55 11.21 -26.75
C VAL A 16 30.23 10.48 -25.45
N VAL A 17 30.96 10.75 -24.36
CA VAL A 17 30.74 10.09 -23.06
C VAL A 17 29.40 10.50 -22.46
N ILE A 18 29.08 11.80 -22.44
CA ILE A 18 27.79 12.25 -21.92
C ILE A 18 26.62 11.77 -22.79
N ALA A 19 26.84 11.63 -24.10
CA ALA A 19 25.85 11.05 -25.00
C ALA A 19 25.55 9.59 -24.64
N ILE A 20 26.57 8.78 -24.41
CA ILE A 20 26.40 7.36 -24.01
C ILE A 20 25.75 7.25 -22.63
N ILE A 21 26.18 8.06 -21.64
CA ILE A 21 25.57 8.09 -20.30
C ILE A 21 24.08 8.47 -20.39
N GLY A 22 23.72 9.43 -21.23
CA GLY A 22 22.34 9.84 -21.46
C GLY A 22 21.46 8.70 -21.99
N ILE A 23 21.97 7.94 -22.95
CA ILE A 23 21.26 6.76 -23.50
C ILE A 23 21.05 5.71 -22.40
N LEU A 24 22.10 5.35 -21.66
CA LEU A 24 22.01 4.35 -20.59
C LEU A 24 21.07 4.80 -19.45
N ALA A 25 21.13 6.08 -19.05
CA ALA A 25 20.29 6.64 -17.99
C ALA A 25 18.79 6.59 -18.35
N SER A 26 18.44 6.80 -19.62
CA SER A 26 17.05 6.76 -20.09
C SER A 26 16.39 5.38 -19.90
N ILE A 27 17.15 4.30 -20.13
CA ILE A 27 16.67 2.91 -19.97
C ILE A 27 16.51 2.55 -18.48
N VAL A 28 17.40 3.07 -17.62
CA VAL A 28 17.32 2.84 -16.18
C VAL A 28 16.11 3.55 -15.58
N LEU A 29 15.76 4.75 -16.04
CA LEU A 29 14.63 5.51 -15.49
C LEU A 29 13.28 4.82 -15.75
N THR A 30 13.08 4.26 -16.94
CA THR A 30 11.83 3.57 -17.29
C THR A 30 11.65 2.28 -16.48
N SER A 31 12.72 1.51 -16.31
CA SER A 31 12.70 0.28 -15.50
C SER A 31 12.51 0.54 -14.00
N LEU A 32 13.12 1.60 -13.45
CA LEU A 32 13.00 1.97 -12.04
C LEU A 32 11.56 2.35 -11.65
N THR A 33 10.84 3.04 -12.54
CA THR A 33 9.45 3.46 -12.28
C THR A 33 8.52 2.25 -12.12
N SER A 34 8.65 1.25 -13.00
CA SER A 34 7.89 0.00 -12.89
C SER A 34 8.26 -0.80 -11.64
N ALA A 35 9.56 -0.87 -11.30
CA ALA A 35 10.02 -1.55 -10.08
C ALA A 35 9.47 -0.90 -8.80
N LYS A 36 9.47 0.44 -8.74
CA LYS A 36 8.90 1.20 -7.62
C LYS A 36 7.40 0.98 -7.48
N ASN A 37 6.65 0.95 -8.58
CA ASN A 37 5.21 0.68 -8.54
C ASN A 37 4.90 -0.73 -8.02
N LYS A 38 5.66 -1.74 -8.48
CA LYS A 38 5.55 -3.12 -7.97
C LYS A 38 5.87 -3.21 -6.48
N ALA A 39 6.95 -2.56 -6.02
CA ALA A 39 7.31 -2.52 -4.62
C ALA A 39 6.21 -1.86 -3.75
N ASN A 40 5.66 -0.74 -4.22
CA ASN A 40 4.56 -0.06 -3.54
C ASN A 40 3.29 -0.92 -3.47
N ARG A 41 2.96 -1.67 -4.53
CA ARG A 41 1.85 -2.62 -4.52
C ARG A 41 2.07 -3.73 -3.50
N THR A 42 3.26 -4.32 -3.46
CA THR A 42 3.59 -5.37 -2.48
C THR A 42 3.54 -4.84 -1.04
N ALA A 43 4.03 -3.63 -0.80
CA ALA A 43 3.95 -2.98 0.51
C ALA A 43 2.49 -2.72 0.94
N ALA A 44 1.65 -2.19 0.05
CA ALA A 44 0.22 -2.00 0.33
C ALA A 44 -0.49 -3.32 0.61
N MET A 45 -0.20 -4.37 -0.17
CA MET A 45 -0.72 -5.72 0.05
C MET A 45 -0.28 -6.32 1.40
N ALA A 46 0.96 -6.08 1.82
CA ALA A 46 1.45 -6.52 3.13
C ALA A 46 0.72 -5.80 4.27
N ASN A 47 0.51 -4.49 4.16
CA ASN A 47 -0.27 -3.70 5.11
C ASN A 47 -1.71 -4.21 5.21
N LEU A 48 -2.37 -4.50 4.09
CA LEU A 48 -3.72 -5.07 4.06
C LEU A 48 -3.78 -6.46 4.71
N ARG A 49 -2.77 -7.32 4.49
CA ARG A 49 -2.70 -8.63 5.17
C ARG A 49 -2.51 -8.49 6.68
N GLY A 50 -1.82 -7.45 7.13
CA GLY A 50 -1.66 -7.13 8.56
C GLY A 50 -2.98 -6.85 9.29
N VAL A 51 -4.01 -6.43 8.55
CA VAL A 51 -5.35 -6.16 9.09
C VAL A 51 -6.14 -7.44 9.37
N MET A 52 -5.82 -8.56 8.71
CA MET A 52 -6.50 -9.86 8.93
C MET A 52 -6.51 -10.34 10.39
N PRO A 53 -5.37 -10.44 11.10
CA PRO A 53 -5.36 -10.87 12.50
C PRO A 53 -6.15 -9.92 13.41
N GLU A 54 -6.17 -8.62 13.10
CA GLU A 54 -6.93 -7.62 13.84
C GLU A 54 -8.43 -7.86 13.68
N LEU A 55 -8.89 -8.22 12.47
CA LEU A 55 -10.28 -8.63 12.24
C LEU A 55 -10.66 -9.94 12.91
N ILE A 56 -9.75 -10.91 12.98
CA ILE A 56 -9.99 -12.17 13.69
C ILE A 56 -10.25 -11.87 15.16
N MET A 57 -9.37 -11.09 15.81
CA MET A 57 -9.56 -10.68 17.20
C MET A 57 -10.86 -9.89 17.39
N CYS A 58 -11.23 -9.07 16.41
CA CYS A 58 -12.49 -8.34 16.40
C CYS A 58 -13.70 -9.28 16.44
N ALA A 59 -13.68 -10.29 15.58
CA ALA A 59 -14.76 -11.25 15.43
C ALA A 59 -14.91 -12.11 16.68
N ASP A 60 -13.80 -12.55 17.27
CA ASP A 60 -13.79 -13.33 18.52
C ASP A 60 -14.37 -12.53 19.69
N GLY A 61 -14.14 -11.22 19.71
CA GLY A 61 -14.71 -10.29 20.70
C GLY A 61 -16.19 -9.92 20.46
N GLY A 62 -16.84 -10.46 19.42
CA GLY A 62 -18.21 -10.09 19.04
C GLY A 62 -18.32 -8.65 18.50
N GLY A 63 -17.21 -8.09 18.02
CA GLY A 63 -17.14 -6.75 17.46
C GLY A 63 -17.66 -6.65 16.03
N TYR A 64 -17.75 -5.42 15.53
CA TYR A 64 -18.18 -5.13 14.17
C TYR A 64 -16.98 -4.63 13.34
N GLY A 65 -16.95 -4.90 12.05
CA GLY A 65 -15.85 -4.50 11.16
C GLY A 65 -16.16 -3.18 10.53
N TYR A 66 -15.21 -2.24 10.47
CA TYR A 66 -15.47 -0.89 9.97
C TYR A 66 -16.14 -0.86 8.58
N THR A 67 -17.28 -0.19 8.44
CA THR A 67 -18.06 -0.13 7.17
C THR A 67 -18.48 1.28 6.75
N ALA A 68 -18.14 2.30 7.54
CA ALA A 68 -18.74 3.63 7.41
C ALA A 68 -18.01 4.59 6.46
N GLY A 69 -17.21 4.05 5.54
CA GLY A 69 -16.42 4.85 4.60
C GLY A 69 -15.09 4.20 4.27
N ALA A 70 -14.23 4.95 3.58
CA ALA A 70 -12.85 4.53 3.33
C ALA A 70 -12.04 4.81 4.60
N PRO A 71 -11.37 3.79 5.19
CA PRO A 71 -10.60 4.00 6.39
C PRO A 71 -9.41 4.92 6.12
N THR A 72 -9.13 5.79 7.09
CA THR A 72 -7.92 6.62 7.11
C THR A 72 -6.86 5.90 7.93
N GLY A 73 -5.73 5.61 7.28
CA GLY A 73 -4.62 4.92 7.94
C GLY A 73 -4.06 5.72 9.10
N GLY A 74 -3.83 5.04 10.23
CA GLY A 74 -3.30 5.61 11.47
C GLY A 74 -4.35 6.24 12.38
N THR A 75 -5.61 6.37 11.96
CA THR A 75 -6.66 7.03 12.76
C THR A 75 -7.96 6.25 12.83
N THR A 76 -8.29 5.47 11.81
CA THR A 76 -9.51 4.68 11.77
C THR A 76 -9.26 3.33 12.43
N TYR A 77 -10.12 2.95 13.38
CA TYR A 77 -10.07 1.64 14.01
C TYR A 77 -10.59 0.56 13.06
N VAL A 78 -9.98 -0.63 13.15
CA VAL A 78 -10.39 -1.79 12.35
C VAL A 78 -11.74 -2.35 12.82
N CYS A 79 -11.94 -2.34 14.14
CA CYS A 79 -13.20 -2.67 14.79
C CYS A 79 -14.08 -1.45 15.04
N GLN A 80 -15.39 -1.66 15.10
CA GLN A 80 -16.40 -0.70 15.55
C GLN A 80 -17.30 -1.30 16.65
N ALA A 81 -17.95 -0.42 17.42
CA ALA A 81 -18.83 -0.78 18.54
C ALA A 81 -20.24 -1.20 18.12
N ALA A 82 -20.66 -0.93 16.87
CA ALA A 82 -21.99 -1.25 16.35
C ALA A 82 -21.92 -1.57 14.84
N ALA A 83 -22.99 -2.17 14.27
CA ALA A 83 -23.07 -2.47 12.83
C ALA A 83 -23.18 -1.22 11.94
N THR A 84 -23.70 -0.12 12.49
CA THR A 84 -23.93 1.17 11.82
C THR A 84 -23.61 2.31 12.79
N GLY A 85 -22.33 2.51 13.14
CA GLY A 85 -21.97 3.60 14.05
C GLY A 85 -20.49 3.70 14.37
N ASN A 86 -19.90 4.86 14.03
CA ASN A 86 -18.47 5.15 14.15
C ASN A 86 -17.99 5.60 15.54
N ALA A 87 -18.88 5.71 16.53
CA ALA A 87 -18.46 6.12 17.86
C ALA A 87 -18.07 4.90 18.68
N LEU A 88 -16.83 4.45 18.50
CA LEU A 88 -16.17 3.70 19.57
C LEU A 88 -16.14 4.57 20.84
N PRO A 89 -16.17 3.97 22.04
CA PRO A 89 -16.03 4.73 23.28
C PRO A 89 -14.80 5.65 23.21
N ALA A 90 -14.86 6.83 23.83
CA ALA A 90 -13.81 7.87 23.74
C ALA A 90 -12.39 7.41 24.15
N ASN A 91 -12.27 6.23 24.78
CA ASN A 91 -11.02 5.61 25.23
C ASN A 91 -10.78 4.22 24.60
N TYR A 92 -11.46 3.88 23.50
CA TYR A 92 -11.18 2.63 22.82
C TYR A 92 -9.77 2.67 22.24
N ILE A 93 -8.89 1.83 22.79
CA ILE A 93 -7.56 1.58 22.25
C ILE A 93 -7.66 0.24 21.53
N GLY A 94 -7.72 0.29 20.21
CA GLY A 94 -7.74 -0.90 19.37
C GLY A 94 -6.86 -0.75 18.15
N PRO A 95 -6.66 -1.83 17.40
CA PRO A 95 -5.90 -1.78 16.16
C PRO A 95 -6.51 -0.77 15.20
N VAL A 96 -5.65 0.05 14.59
CA VAL A 96 -6.01 1.01 13.57
C VAL A 96 -5.54 0.53 12.21
N TRP A 97 -6.27 0.89 11.17
CA TRP A 97 -5.86 0.64 9.80
C TRP A 97 -4.44 1.17 9.58
N PRO A 98 -3.52 0.39 8.99
CA PRO A 98 -2.17 0.85 8.74
C PRO A 98 -2.14 1.99 7.72
N SER A 99 -1.10 2.83 7.76
CA SER A 99 -0.95 3.91 6.78
C SER A 99 -0.48 3.39 5.41
N LEU A 100 -1.22 3.71 4.35
CA LEU A 100 -0.82 3.46 2.96
C LEU A 100 -0.13 4.66 2.30
N GLY A 101 -0.01 5.81 2.98
CA GLY A 101 0.34 7.10 2.37
C GLY A 101 1.66 7.13 1.59
N ASN A 102 2.63 6.29 1.98
CA ASN A 102 3.94 6.22 1.31
C ASN A 102 3.91 5.44 -0.03
N THR A 103 2.83 4.73 -0.31
CA THR A 103 2.71 3.82 -1.48
C THR A 103 1.90 4.42 -2.64
N GLY A 104 1.16 5.50 -2.37
CA GLY A 104 0.20 6.10 -3.30
C GLY A 104 -1.09 5.29 -3.47
N TRP A 105 -1.35 4.32 -2.59
CA TRP A 105 -2.61 3.57 -2.52
C TRP A 105 -3.54 4.20 -1.49
N ALA A 106 -4.84 4.14 -1.76
CA ALA A 106 -5.89 4.60 -0.84
C ALA A 106 -6.84 3.44 -0.56
N TYR A 107 -7.37 3.37 0.66
CA TYR A 107 -8.38 2.38 0.98
C TYR A 107 -9.71 2.65 0.27
N GLY A 108 -10.40 1.60 -0.13
CA GLY A 108 -11.80 1.66 -0.50
C GLY A 108 -12.71 1.45 0.72
N THR A 109 -13.99 1.72 0.56
CA THR A 109 -15.00 1.46 1.59
C THR A 109 -15.13 -0.06 1.81
N PRO A 110 -14.86 -0.58 3.02
CA PRO A 110 -15.04 -2.00 3.27
C PRO A 110 -16.51 -2.36 3.28
N VAL A 111 -16.80 -3.60 2.88
CA VAL A 111 -18.16 -4.14 2.80
C VAL A 111 -18.23 -5.40 3.64
N VAL A 112 -19.24 -5.49 4.50
CA VAL A 112 -19.55 -6.70 5.28
C VAL A 112 -20.85 -7.32 4.76
N THR A 113 -20.85 -8.62 4.50
CA THR A 113 -22.03 -9.36 4.05
C THR A 113 -22.21 -10.65 4.87
N PRO A 114 -23.37 -10.85 5.52
CA PRO A 114 -24.49 -9.91 5.75
C PRO A 114 -24.09 -8.68 6.60
N ALA A 115 -24.86 -7.59 6.53
CA ALA A 115 -24.67 -6.42 7.39
C ALA A 115 -24.89 -6.80 8.87
N GLY A 116 -23.85 -6.75 9.70
CA GLY A 116 -23.93 -7.22 11.08
C GLY A 116 -22.56 -7.42 11.75
N THR A 117 -22.55 -8.20 12.84
CA THR A 117 -21.35 -8.53 13.64
C THR A 117 -20.33 -9.29 12.80
N LEU A 118 -19.05 -8.96 12.93
CA LEU A 118 -18.01 -9.80 12.34
C LEU A 118 -18.01 -11.13 13.06
N SER A 119 -18.21 -12.21 12.32
CA SER A 119 -18.05 -13.58 12.82
C SER A 119 -17.32 -14.40 11.78
N ALA A 120 -16.89 -15.61 12.15
CA ALA A 120 -16.34 -16.58 11.21
C ALA A 120 -17.29 -16.93 10.04
N ALA A 121 -18.57 -16.56 10.11
CA ALA A 121 -19.57 -16.75 9.06
C ALA A 121 -19.84 -15.50 8.20
N THR A 122 -19.28 -14.33 8.53
CA THR A 122 -19.45 -13.10 7.73
C THR A 122 -18.29 -12.88 6.77
N SER A 123 -18.60 -12.51 5.54
CA SER A 123 -17.60 -12.06 4.58
C SER A 123 -17.32 -10.58 4.80
N TYR A 124 -16.06 -10.22 5.07
CA TYR A 124 -15.63 -8.84 5.15
C TYR A 124 -14.58 -8.56 4.07
N VAL A 125 -14.95 -7.70 3.13
CA VAL A 125 -14.15 -7.35 1.96
C VAL A 125 -13.63 -5.94 2.12
N TYR A 126 -12.32 -5.78 2.03
CA TYR A 126 -11.66 -4.49 2.10
C TYR A 126 -10.65 -4.35 0.98
N THR A 127 -10.55 -3.13 0.44
CA THR A 127 -9.84 -2.88 -0.82
C THR A 127 -8.85 -1.73 -0.68
N ALA A 128 -7.82 -1.74 -1.52
CA ALA A 128 -7.00 -0.58 -1.78
C ALA A 128 -6.95 -0.30 -3.28
N THR A 129 -7.16 0.96 -3.64
CA THR A 129 -7.20 1.45 -5.02
C THR A 129 -6.07 2.44 -5.27
N LYS A 130 -5.59 2.46 -6.51
CA LYS A 130 -4.63 3.43 -7.02
C LYS A 130 -4.92 3.67 -8.50
N THR A 131 -4.92 4.92 -8.93
CA THR A 131 -5.20 5.29 -10.32
C THR A 131 -4.21 4.62 -11.26
N GLY A 132 -4.71 3.89 -12.26
CA GLY A 132 -3.89 3.21 -13.27
C GLY A 132 -3.34 1.84 -12.85
N GLU A 133 -3.72 1.31 -11.69
CA GLU A 133 -3.34 -0.02 -11.19
C GLU A 133 -4.59 -0.86 -10.87
N ALA A 134 -4.44 -2.19 -10.86
CA ALA A 134 -5.54 -3.07 -10.45
C ALA A 134 -5.77 -2.99 -8.94
N THR A 135 -7.03 -2.85 -8.53
CA THR A 135 -7.47 -2.81 -7.13
C THR A 135 -7.01 -4.06 -6.37
N ILE A 136 -6.41 -3.87 -5.20
CA ILE A 136 -6.09 -4.96 -4.28
C ILE A 136 -7.34 -5.21 -3.44
N THR A 137 -7.81 -6.46 -3.41
CA THR A 137 -8.98 -6.88 -2.64
C THR A 137 -8.59 -7.96 -1.67
N CYS A 138 -8.93 -7.78 -0.40
CA CYS A 138 -8.73 -8.75 0.66
C CYS A 138 -10.06 -9.16 1.26
N THR A 139 -10.22 -10.46 1.52
CA THR A 139 -11.46 -11.03 2.07
C THR A 139 -11.17 -11.80 3.36
N PHE A 140 -11.89 -11.45 4.41
CA PHE A 140 -12.00 -12.20 5.66
C PHE A 140 -13.27 -13.07 5.62
N PRO A 141 -13.25 -14.30 6.19
CA PRO A 141 -12.16 -14.95 6.92
C PRO A 141 -11.20 -15.76 6.06
N THR A 142 -11.40 -15.83 4.74
CA THR A 142 -10.61 -16.69 3.84
C THR A 142 -9.12 -16.31 3.77
N GLY A 143 -8.76 -15.09 4.15
CA GLY A 143 -7.37 -14.61 4.15
C GLY A 143 -6.82 -14.36 2.74
N THR A 144 -7.67 -14.42 1.72
CA THR A 144 -7.28 -14.25 0.32
C THR A 144 -7.16 -12.77 -0.01
N CYS A 145 -5.99 -12.34 -0.48
CA CYS A 145 -5.73 -11.00 -1.00
C CYS A 145 -5.23 -11.11 -2.45
N SER A 146 -5.87 -10.41 -3.39
CA SER A 146 -5.55 -10.38 -4.83
C SER A 146 -5.48 -8.97 -5.37
#